data_AF-A0A924HDY8-F1
#
_entry.id   AF-A0A924HDY8-F1
#
_cell.length_a   1.000
_cell.length_b   1.000
_cell.length_c   1.000
_cell.angle_alpha   90.00
_cell.angle_beta   90.00
_cell.angle_gamma   90.00
#
_symmetry.space_group_name_H-M   'P 1'
#
loop_
_entity.id
_entity.type
_entity.pdbx_description
1 polymer ?
#
loop_
_entity_poly.entity_id
_entity_poly.type
_entity_poly.pdbx_seq_one_letter_code
_entity_poly.pdbx_strand_id
1 'polypeptide(L)'
;MKSKSIIMYFLTAGLAFFSLTSCLKSGDKYIDFSKVGTLIELPLAAYRPSTHTPSLTVYKIAVQTYAAASTPSDLPVVVNIASPETLGSDLTVTLAADPAALADLKTKIGNTTYVLLPAAGYTITNPTTTIIAGKRTGTVTVKINTAVIDKTITTYILPISITDASGQTISKYKTVFYNIKVTS
;
A
#
# COMPACT_ATOMS: atom_id res chain seq x y z
N MET A 1 83.76 -4.26 24.58
CA MET A 1 82.96 -5.48 24.82
C MET A 1 81.56 -5.23 24.27
N LYS A 2 81.13 -5.85 23.17
CA LYS A 2 80.48 -7.18 23.11
C LYS A 2 79.54 -7.38 24.32
N SER A 3 78.28 -7.74 24.24
CA SER A 3 77.33 -8.16 23.19
C SER A 3 76.18 -8.82 23.98
N LYS A 4 74.96 -8.86 23.42
CA LYS A 4 73.86 -9.77 23.85
C LYS A 4 73.18 -9.27 25.15
N SER A 5 71.87 -9.15 25.32
CA SER A 5 70.75 -9.99 24.87
C SER A 5 69.41 -9.26 25.11
N ILE A 6 69.18 -8.07 24.52
CA ILE A 6 67.86 -7.40 24.61
C ILE A 6 67.02 -7.60 23.31
N ILE A 7 67.58 -8.37 22.38
CA ILE A 7 66.86 -9.01 21.27
C ILE A 7 66.14 -10.23 21.84
N MET A 8 64.96 -10.07 22.46
CA MET A 8 63.97 -11.17 22.56
C MET A 8 62.60 -10.83 23.17
N TYR A 9 62.21 -9.59 23.47
CA TYR A 9 60.89 -9.36 24.10
C TYR A 9 60.12 -8.12 23.62
N PHE A 10 60.44 -7.60 22.43
CA PHE A 10 59.60 -6.61 21.75
C PHE A 10 59.12 -7.07 20.36
N LEU A 11 59.23 -8.37 20.07
CA LEU A 11 58.82 -8.96 18.78
C LEU A 11 57.49 -9.74 18.85
N THR A 12 56.72 -9.61 19.94
CA THR A 12 55.46 -10.36 20.15
C THR A 12 54.34 -9.49 20.72
N ALA A 13 54.22 -8.24 20.27
CA ALA A 13 53.12 -7.35 20.66
C ALA A 13 52.72 -6.33 19.59
N GLY A 14 52.91 -6.64 18.30
CA GLY A 14 52.68 -5.67 17.22
C GLY A 14 52.07 -6.24 15.95
N LEU A 15 51.47 -7.43 15.99
CA LEU A 15 50.99 -8.13 14.79
C LEU A 15 49.59 -8.73 14.96
N ALA A 16 48.62 -7.91 15.38
CA ALA A 16 47.22 -8.34 15.49
C ALA A 16 46.21 -7.21 15.17
N PHE A 17 46.56 -6.27 14.29
CA PHE A 17 45.68 -5.11 14.00
C PHE A 17 45.37 -4.84 12.52
N PHE A 18 45.70 -5.74 11.58
CA PHE A 18 45.54 -5.44 10.14
C PHE A 18 44.83 -6.51 9.28
N SER A 19 43.97 -7.36 9.86
CA SER A 19 43.24 -8.38 9.07
C SER A 19 41.72 -8.18 8.98
N LEU A 20 41.20 -7.00 9.31
CA LEU A 20 39.82 -6.61 9.00
C LEU A 20 39.76 -5.62 7.83
N THR A 21 40.52 -5.85 6.75
CA THR A 21 40.10 -5.37 5.43
C THR A 21 38.91 -6.24 5.01
N SER A 22 37.77 -5.99 5.67
CA SER A 22 36.49 -6.41 5.15
C SER A 22 36.48 -6.00 3.69
N CYS A 23 36.49 -6.99 2.80
CA CYS A 23 35.95 -6.86 1.47
C CYS A 23 34.46 -6.54 1.62
N LEU A 24 34.13 -5.38 2.19
CA LEU A 24 32.90 -4.71 1.84
C LEU A 24 33.12 -4.45 0.36
N LYS A 25 32.49 -5.26 -0.47
CA LYS A 25 32.41 -5.04 -1.90
C LYS A 25 31.61 -3.75 -2.07
N SER A 26 32.27 -2.62 -1.88
CA SER A 26 31.78 -1.26 -2.04
C SER A 26 31.88 -0.93 -3.53
N GLY A 27 31.04 -1.61 -4.29
CA GLY A 27 30.75 -1.32 -5.67
C GLY A 27 29.32 -1.79 -5.89
N ASP A 28 28.39 -0.84 -5.95
CA ASP A 28 27.04 -1.01 -6.48
C ASP A 28 26.02 -1.80 -5.63
N LYS A 29 26.03 -1.65 -4.30
CA LYS A 29 24.93 -2.15 -3.45
C LYS A 29 23.82 -1.14 -3.18
N TYR A 30 23.78 -0.03 -3.91
CA TYR A 30 22.66 0.90 -3.83
C TYR A 30 21.66 0.55 -4.92
N ILE A 31 20.43 0.21 -4.51
CA ILE A 31 19.32 0.18 -5.46
C ILE A 31 19.05 1.63 -5.85
N ASP A 32 19.37 1.97 -7.10
CA ASP A 32 19.07 3.27 -7.67
C ASP A 32 17.56 3.35 -7.98
N PHE A 33 16.83 4.02 -7.10
CA PHE A 33 15.40 4.26 -7.28
C PHE A 33 15.11 5.47 -8.18
N SER A 34 16.11 6.23 -8.65
CA SER A 34 15.85 7.39 -9.54
C SER A 34 15.22 6.98 -10.89
N LYS A 35 15.37 5.70 -11.27
CA LYS A 35 14.84 5.13 -12.51
C LYS A 35 13.52 4.39 -12.35
N VAL A 36 12.96 4.27 -11.14
CA VAL A 36 11.63 3.66 -11.02
C VAL A 36 10.60 4.60 -11.65
N GLY A 37 9.74 4.04 -12.50
CA GLY A 37 8.69 4.81 -13.16
C GLY A 37 7.60 5.26 -12.19
N THR A 38 6.69 6.09 -12.68
CA THR A 38 5.50 6.52 -11.94
C THR A 38 4.47 5.40 -11.88
N LEU A 39 3.99 5.12 -10.67
CA LEU A 39 2.90 4.19 -10.40
C LEU A 39 1.74 4.91 -9.72
N ILE A 40 0.52 4.65 -10.19
CA ILE A 40 -0.71 5.15 -9.58
C ILE A 40 -1.35 4.02 -8.78
N GLU A 41 -1.65 4.29 -7.53
CA GLU A 41 -2.07 3.25 -6.59
C GLU A 41 -3.06 3.73 -5.54
N LEU A 42 -3.68 2.77 -4.86
CA LEU A 42 -4.46 3.01 -3.66
C LEU A 42 -3.60 2.63 -2.45
N PRO A 43 -3.07 3.59 -1.67
CA PRO A 43 -2.11 3.31 -0.60
C PRO A 43 -2.69 2.38 0.47
N LEU A 44 -4.02 2.40 0.67
CA LEU A 44 -4.68 1.49 1.60
C LEU A 44 -4.59 0.02 1.17
N ALA A 45 -4.46 -0.27 -0.12
CA ALA A 45 -4.26 -1.62 -0.66
C ALA A 45 -2.81 -2.11 -0.48
N ALA A 46 -1.85 -1.19 -0.43
CA ALA A 46 -0.43 -1.48 -0.22
C ALA A 46 -0.08 -1.68 1.26
N TYR A 47 -0.85 -1.09 2.17
CA TYR A 47 -0.55 -1.10 3.60
C TYR A 47 -0.60 -2.51 4.20
N ARG A 48 0.50 -2.95 4.80
CA ARG A 48 0.58 -4.17 5.62
C ARG A 48 0.99 -3.77 7.04
N PRO A 49 0.16 -4.00 8.07
CA PRO A 49 0.59 -3.73 9.43
C PRO A 49 1.75 -4.66 9.80
N SER A 50 2.79 -4.08 10.41
CA SER A 50 4.03 -4.74 10.84
C SER A 50 3.78 -5.61 12.08
N THR A 51 2.86 -6.57 12.03
CA THR A 51 2.80 -7.61 13.05
C THR A 51 3.86 -8.66 12.69
N HIS A 52 4.66 -9.07 13.68
CA HIS A 52 5.71 -10.11 13.52
C HIS A 52 5.15 -11.51 13.18
N THR A 53 3.84 -11.60 12.96
CA THR A 53 3.16 -12.79 12.47
C THR A 53 3.08 -12.68 10.95
N PRO A 54 3.61 -13.64 10.18
CA PRO A 54 3.44 -13.66 8.74
C PRO A 54 1.95 -13.85 8.42
N SER A 55 1.22 -12.74 8.29
CA SER A 55 -0.13 -12.77 7.73
C SER A 55 0.03 -12.99 6.23
N LEU A 56 -0.21 -14.23 5.81
CA LEU A 56 -0.11 -14.71 4.43
C LEU A 56 -1.18 -14.13 3.50
N THR A 57 -2.08 -13.27 3.99
CA THR A 57 -3.03 -12.60 3.11
C THR A 57 -2.30 -11.55 2.27
N VAL A 58 -2.23 -11.81 0.97
CA VAL A 58 -1.69 -10.89 -0.05
C VAL A 58 -2.51 -9.58 -0.09
N TYR A 59 -3.76 -9.62 0.37
CA TYR A 59 -4.72 -8.53 0.32
C TYR A 59 -5.03 -7.94 1.69
N LYS A 60 -5.15 -6.61 1.74
CA LYS A 60 -5.74 -5.91 2.88
C LYS A 60 -7.25 -5.70 2.65
N ILE A 61 -8.04 -6.08 3.64
CA ILE A 61 -9.47 -5.78 3.73
C ILE A 61 -9.63 -4.69 4.79
N ALA A 62 -10.02 -3.49 4.38
CA ALA A 62 -10.20 -2.35 5.26
C ALA A 62 -11.60 -2.37 5.87
N VAL A 63 -11.71 -2.60 7.18
CA VAL A 63 -13.00 -2.54 7.88
C VAL A 63 -13.42 -1.09 8.05
N GLN A 64 -14.64 -0.77 7.64
CA GLN A 64 -15.29 0.54 7.84
C GLN A 64 -16.61 0.32 8.54
N THR A 65 -16.77 0.94 9.71
CA THR A 65 -17.96 0.83 10.53
C THR A 65 -18.70 2.15 10.53
N TYR A 66 -20.00 2.11 10.22
CA TYR A 66 -20.88 3.26 10.20
C TYR A 66 -22.05 3.06 11.15
N ALA A 67 -22.52 4.13 11.77
CA ALA A 67 -23.84 4.14 12.39
C ALA A 67 -24.91 4.24 11.28
N ALA A 68 -26.04 3.57 11.49
CA ALA A 68 -27.19 3.71 10.62
C ALA A 68 -27.72 5.14 10.67
N ALA A 69 -27.87 5.77 9.50
CA ALA A 69 -28.32 7.15 9.39
C ALA A 69 -29.20 7.31 8.14
N SER A 70 -30.07 8.31 8.14
CA SER A 70 -30.89 8.68 6.97
C SER A 70 -30.07 9.40 5.88
N THR A 71 -28.92 9.96 6.24
CA THR A 71 -27.99 10.61 5.31
C THR A 71 -26.83 9.68 4.98
N PRO A 72 -26.38 9.63 3.71
CA PRO A 72 -25.20 8.86 3.34
C PRO A 72 -23.95 9.34 4.06
N SER A 73 -23.11 8.38 4.46
CA SER A 73 -21.82 8.63 5.10
C SER A 73 -20.69 8.66 4.09
N ASP A 74 -19.62 9.39 4.40
CA ASP A 74 -18.48 9.52 3.49
C ASP A 74 -17.48 8.37 3.66
N LEU A 75 -17.03 7.84 2.52
CA LEU A 75 -15.89 6.95 2.42
C LEU A 75 -14.86 7.60 1.49
N PRO A 76 -13.84 8.27 2.03
CA PRO A 76 -12.77 8.83 1.21
C PRO A 76 -11.86 7.71 0.69
N VAL A 77 -11.69 7.66 -0.63
CA VAL A 77 -10.77 6.76 -1.32
C VAL A 77 -9.62 7.60 -1.85
N VAL A 78 -8.47 7.49 -1.18
CA VAL A 78 -7.26 8.22 -1.55
C VAL A 78 -6.52 7.47 -2.65
N VAL A 79 -6.10 8.22 -3.66
CA VAL A 79 -5.16 7.79 -4.71
C VAL A 79 -3.79 8.38 -4.40
N ASN A 80 -2.73 7.64 -4.67
CA ASN A 80 -1.35 8.07 -4.52
C ASN A 80 -0.56 7.95 -5.84
N ILE A 81 0.32 8.92 -6.09
CA ILE A 81 1.39 8.87 -7.08
C ILE A 81 2.65 8.39 -6.38
N ALA A 82 3.02 7.14 -6.63
CA ALA A 82 4.28 6.54 -6.21
C ALA A 82 5.33 6.73 -7.30
N SER A 83 6.27 7.63 -7.06
CA SER A 83 7.30 8.04 -8.04
C SER A 83 8.48 8.68 -7.31
N PRO A 84 9.70 8.69 -7.88
CA PRO A 84 10.84 9.38 -7.29
C PRO A 84 10.54 10.86 -7.09
N GLU A 85 10.02 11.50 -8.15
CA GLU A 85 9.67 12.92 -8.16
C GLU A 85 8.16 13.12 -8.36
N THR A 86 7.64 14.26 -7.91
CA THR A 86 6.25 14.64 -8.22
C THR A 86 6.08 14.93 -9.71
N LEU A 87 4.84 14.87 -10.20
CA LEU A 87 4.55 15.16 -11.60
C LEU A 87 4.59 16.67 -11.85
N GLY A 88 5.11 17.06 -13.01
CA GLY A 88 5.12 18.46 -13.48
C GLY A 88 3.79 18.95 -14.06
N SER A 89 2.81 18.07 -14.22
CA SER A 89 1.46 18.38 -14.71
C SER A 89 0.40 17.69 -13.87
N ASP A 90 -0.83 18.19 -13.97
CA ASP A 90 -1.99 17.57 -13.34
C ASP A 90 -2.23 16.16 -13.90
N LEU A 91 -2.73 15.27 -13.04
CA LEU A 91 -3.09 13.91 -13.40
C LEU A 91 -4.53 13.63 -12.99
N THR A 92 -5.37 13.26 -13.95
CA THR A 92 -6.72 12.75 -13.68
C THR A 92 -6.68 11.24 -13.50
N VAL A 93 -7.27 10.76 -12.41
CA VAL A 93 -7.41 9.34 -12.10
C VAL A 93 -8.87 9.01 -11.92
N THR A 94 -9.32 7.91 -12.52
CA THR A 94 -10.69 7.42 -12.45
C THR A 94 -10.77 6.16 -11.60
N LEU A 95 -11.75 6.10 -10.70
CA LEU A 95 -12.07 4.93 -9.90
C LEU A 95 -13.48 4.42 -10.20
N ALA A 96 -13.68 3.12 -10.01
CA ALA A 96 -14.99 2.51 -10.07
C ALA A 96 -15.14 1.43 -9.00
N ALA A 97 -16.38 1.07 -8.68
CA ALA A 97 -16.65 -0.17 -8.00
C ALA A 97 -16.29 -1.35 -8.92
N ASP A 98 -15.65 -2.38 -8.37
CA ASP A 98 -15.15 -3.53 -9.13
C ASP A 98 -15.67 -4.86 -8.55
N PRO A 99 -16.94 -5.21 -8.84
CA PRO A 99 -17.53 -6.45 -8.36
C PRO A 99 -16.72 -7.71 -8.74
N ALA A 100 -16.04 -7.70 -9.89
CA ALA A 100 -15.26 -8.84 -10.35
C ALA A 100 -14.03 -9.10 -9.47
N ALA A 101 -13.42 -8.05 -8.91
CA ALA A 101 -12.29 -8.18 -7.99
C ALA A 101 -12.63 -8.96 -6.71
N LEU A 102 -13.90 -8.99 -6.28
CA LEU A 102 -14.30 -9.80 -5.11
C LEU A 102 -14.13 -11.30 -5.38
N ALA A 103 -14.43 -11.78 -6.60
CA ALA A 103 -14.28 -13.19 -6.93
C ALA A 103 -12.80 -13.62 -6.89
N ASP A 104 -11.90 -12.76 -7.39
CA ASP A 104 -10.45 -12.96 -7.32
C ASP A 104 -9.95 -12.96 -5.87
N LEU A 105 -10.41 -12.00 -5.05
CA LEU A 105 -10.10 -11.96 -3.62
C LEU A 105 -10.48 -13.26 -2.93
N LYS A 106 -11.74 -13.70 -3.06
CA LYS A 106 -12.26 -14.92 -2.42
C LYS A 106 -11.42 -16.14 -2.75
N THR A 107 -11.07 -16.29 -4.03
CA THR A 107 -10.23 -17.39 -4.52
C THR A 107 -8.86 -17.37 -3.84
N LYS A 108 -8.23 -16.19 -3.75
CA LYS A 108 -6.87 -16.05 -3.21
C LYS A 108 -6.79 -16.17 -1.69
N ILE A 109 -7.84 -15.82 -0.96
CA ILE A 109 -7.86 -15.90 0.51
C ILE A 109 -8.60 -17.15 1.04
N GLY A 110 -9.22 -17.95 0.18
CA GLY A 110 -9.98 -19.15 0.56
C GLY A 110 -11.23 -18.86 1.41
N ASN A 111 -11.75 -17.63 1.37
CA ASN A 111 -12.92 -17.22 2.14
C ASN A 111 -14.10 -16.97 1.20
N THR A 112 -15.17 -17.74 1.39
CA THR A 112 -16.40 -17.63 0.58
C THR A 112 -17.49 -16.78 1.23
N THR A 113 -17.35 -16.38 2.51
CA THR A 113 -18.36 -15.70 3.32
C THR A 113 -18.49 -14.20 3.05
N TYR A 114 -17.46 -13.59 2.46
CA TYR A 114 -17.57 -12.22 1.96
C TYR A 114 -18.66 -12.12 0.90
N VAL A 115 -19.46 -11.07 0.92
CA VAL A 115 -20.51 -10.86 -0.09
C VAL A 115 -20.39 -9.45 -0.64
N LEU A 116 -20.75 -9.25 -1.89
CA LEU A 116 -20.68 -7.92 -2.50
C LEU A 116 -21.68 -6.99 -1.80
N LEU A 117 -21.24 -5.78 -1.48
CA LEU A 117 -22.16 -4.73 -1.04
C LEU A 117 -23.17 -4.45 -2.17
N PRO A 118 -24.49 -4.50 -1.90
CA PRO A 118 -25.50 -4.20 -2.92
C PRO A 118 -25.29 -2.80 -3.50
N ALA A 119 -25.57 -2.62 -4.79
CA ALA A 119 -25.39 -1.33 -5.48
C ALA A 119 -26.16 -0.18 -4.81
N ALA A 120 -27.33 -0.45 -4.23
CA ALA A 120 -28.09 0.55 -3.48
C ALA A 120 -27.35 1.07 -2.23
N GLY A 121 -26.41 0.29 -1.69
CA GLY A 121 -25.64 0.62 -0.49
C GLY A 121 -24.56 1.67 -0.69
N TYR A 122 -24.29 2.11 -1.93
CA TYR A 122 -23.30 3.15 -2.19
C TYR A 122 -23.57 3.96 -3.47
N THR A 123 -22.96 5.14 -3.55
CA THR A 123 -23.01 6.01 -4.73
C THR A 123 -21.62 6.62 -4.99
N ILE A 124 -21.20 6.67 -6.26
CA ILE A 124 -19.98 7.36 -6.71
C ILE A 124 -20.40 8.41 -7.73
N THR A 125 -20.72 9.62 -7.27
CA THR A 125 -21.18 10.70 -8.17
C THR A 125 -20.06 11.24 -9.05
N ASN A 126 -18.87 11.44 -8.46
CA ASN A 126 -17.69 11.94 -9.16
C ASN A 126 -16.60 10.87 -9.05
N PRO A 127 -16.48 9.97 -10.04
CA PRO A 127 -15.52 8.86 -10.00
C PRO A 127 -14.08 9.29 -10.25
N THR A 128 -13.85 10.56 -10.54
CA THR A 128 -12.54 11.11 -10.90
C THR A 128 -11.97 11.97 -9.79
N THR A 129 -10.66 11.94 -9.64
CA THR A 129 -9.91 12.94 -8.86
C THR A 129 -8.77 13.49 -9.70
N THR A 130 -8.49 14.78 -9.55
CA THR A 130 -7.32 15.43 -10.16
C THR A 130 -6.26 15.61 -9.10
N ILE A 131 -5.10 14.99 -9.32
CA ILE A 131 -3.90 15.21 -8.53
C ILE A 131 -3.15 16.34 -9.21
N ILE A 132 -3.19 17.53 -8.61
CA ILE A 132 -2.55 18.71 -9.17
C ILE A 132 -1.02 18.56 -9.21
N ALA A 133 -0.37 19.22 -10.17
CA ALA A 133 1.07 19.23 -10.33
C ALA A 133 1.80 19.51 -9.01
N GLY A 134 2.91 18.81 -8.77
CA GLY A 134 3.67 18.92 -7.53
C GLY A 134 3.03 18.26 -6.29
N LYS A 135 1.82 17.67 -6.41
CA LYS A 135 1.19 16.86 -5.36
C LYS A 135 1.27 15.38 -5.69
N ARG A 136 0.94 14.55 -4.69
CA ARG A 136 0.97 13.09 -4.79
C ARG A 136 -0.38 12.44 -4.57
N THR A 137 -1.35 13.15 -4.00
CA THR A 137 -2.60 12.54 -3.59
C THR A 137 -3.80 13.28 -4.11
N GLY A 138 -4.83 12.50 -4.42
CA GLY A 138 -6.17 12.95 -4.74
C GLY A 138 -7.17 12.03 -4.04
N THR A 139 -8.41 12.48 -3.91
CA THR A 139 -9.46 11.74 -3.21
C THR A 139 -10.72 11.69 -4.07
N VAL A 140 -11.29 10.49 -4.20
CA VAL A 140 -12.68 10.30 -4.60
C VAL A 140 -13.49 9.96 -3.36
N THR A 141 -14.61 10.66 -3.17
CA THR A 141 -15.52 10.38 -2.06
C THR A 141 -16.65 9.47 -2.55
N VAL A 142 -16.69 8.26 -2.01
CA VAL A 142 -17.82 7.35 -2.16
C VAL A 142 -18.83 7.66 -1.05
N LYS A 143 -20.12 7.74 -1.40
CA LYS A 143 -21.20 7.88 -0.42
C LYS A 143 -21.72 6.49 -0.05
N ILE A 144 -21.80 6.18 1.24
CA ILE A 144 -22.32 4.92 1.77
C ILE A 144 -23.75 5.16 2.28
N ASN A 145 -24.71 4.49 1.66
CA ASN A 145 -26.14 4.64 1.96
C ASN A 145 -26.51 3.68 3.10
N THR A 146 -26.18 4.03 4.34
CA THR A 146 -26.28 3.12 5.49
C THR A 146 -27.72 2.71 5.83
N ALA A 147 -28.71 3.52 5.47
CA ALA A 147 -30.13 3.22 5.67
C ALA A 147 -30.62 1.95 4.96
N VAL A 148 -30.01 1.56 3.83
CA VAL A 148 -30.46 0.44 3.00
C VAL A 148 -29.58 -0.80 3.10
N ILE A 149 -28.52 -0.74 3.92
CA ILE A 149 -27.59 -1.86 4.13
C ILE A 149 -28.15 -2.76 5.23
N ASP A 150 -28.23 -4.06 4.96
CA ASP A 150 -28.59 -5.06 5.97
C ASP A 150 -27.51 -5.15 7.06
N LYS A 151 -27.88 -4.72 8.27
CA LYS A 151 -26.99 -4.65 9.43
C LYS A 151 -26.61 -6.03 9.98
N THR A 152 -27.35 -7.08 9.64
CA THR A 152 -27.06 -8.45 10.08
C THR A 152 -25.87 -9.05 9.33
N ILE A 153 -25.56 -8.53 8.14
CA ILE A 153 -24.45 -8.99 7.31
C ILE A 153 -23.20 -8.16 7.62
N THR A 154 -22.26 -8.78 8.32
CA THR A 154 -20.98 -8.13 8.71
C THR A 154 -19.87 -8.33 7.67
N THR A 155 -20.15 -9.04 6.59
CA THR A 155 -19.18 -9.47 5.57
C THR A 155 -19.39 -8.79 4.21
N TYR A 156 -20.14 -7.69 4.14
CA TYR A 156 -20.25 -6.90 2.92
C TYR A 156 -18.91 -6.30 2.52
N ILE A 157 -18.53 -6.51 1.26
CA ILE A 157 -17.31 -5.97 0.65
C ILE A 157 -17.70 -5.02 -0.49
N LEU A 158 -17.13 -3.82 -0.46
CA LEU A 158 -17.10 -2.89 -1.57
C LEU A 158 -15.67 -2.81 -2.14
N PRO A 159 -15.38 -3.47 -3.27
CA PRO A 159 -14.12 -3.29 -3.98
C PRO A 159 -14.15 -1.98 -4.76
N ILE A 160 -13.15 -1.12 -4.56
CA ILE A 160 -12.93 0.09 -5.37
C ILE A 160 -11.59 -0.05 -6.09
N SER A 161 -11.62 0.07 -7.41
CA SER A 161 -10.46 -0.08 -8.29
C SER A 161 -10.14 1.20 -9.05
N ILE A 162 -8.87 1.46 -9.30
CA ILE A 162 -8.42 2.42 -10.34
C ILE A 162 -8.70 1.78 -11.71
N THR A 163 -9.44 2.48 -12.55
CA THR A 163 -9.82 2.04 -13.90
C THR A 163 -9.06 2.78 -15.00
N ASP A 164 -8.70 4.03 -14.74
CA ASP A 164 -7.90 4.84 -15.64
C ASP A 164 -6.96 5.77 -14.86
N ALA A 165 -5.77 6.01 -15.40
CA ALA A 165 -4.73 6.84 -14.81
C ALA A 165 -4.10 7.77 -15.85
N SER A 166 -4.86 8.23 -16.85
CA SER A 166 -4.40 9.16 -17.90
C SER A 166 -3.06 8.76 -18.55
N GLY A 167 -2.90 7.47 -18.85
CA GLY A 167 -1.68 6.92 -19.48
C GLY A 167 -0.51 6.62 -18.53
N GLN A 168 -0.60 6.95 -17.23
CA GLN A 168 0.36 6.49 -16.24
C GLN A 168 0.18 4.99 -15.93
N THR A 169 1.25 4.36 -15.45
CA THR A 169 1.17 2.93 -15.09
C THR A 169 0.36 2.75 -13.81
N ILE A 170 -0.64 1.87 -13.84
CA ILE A 170 -1.42 1.48 -12.67
C ILE A 170 -0.69 0.38 -11.91
N SER A 171 -0.50 0.57 -10.60
CA SER A 171 0.16 -0.38 -9.70
C SER A 171 -0.63 -1.68 -9.52
N LYS A 172 0.01 -2.73 -8.99
CA LYS A 172 -0.69 -3.93 -8.50
C LYS A 172 -1.61 -3.62 -7.30
N TYR A 173 -1.39 -2.51 -6.60
CA TYR A 173 -2.24 -2.02 -5.51
C TYR A 173 -3.39 -1.14 -6.01
N LYS A 174 -4.02 -1.54 -7.13
CA LYS A 174 -5.09 -0.78 -7.78
C LYS A 174 -6.46 -0.93 -7.17
N THR A 175 -6.66 -1.93 -6.29
CA THR A 175 -7.97 -2.27 -5.71
C THR A 175 -7.90 -2.28 -4.20
N VAL A 176 -8.78 -1.53 -3.54
CA VAL A 176 -9.02 -1.61 -2.09
C VAL A 176 -10.34 -2.34 -1.86
N PHE A 177 -10.32 -3.28 -0.92
CA PHE A 177 -11.50 -4.00 -0.48
C PHE A 177 -11.98 -3.42 0.85
N TYR A 178 -13.12 -2.74 0.85
CA TYR A 178 -13.72 -2.20 2.08
C TYR A 178 -14.75 -3.17 2.64
N ASN A 179 -14.53 -3.67 3.85
CA ASN A 179 -15.57 -4.38 4.58
C ASN A 179 -16.47 -3.38 5.30
N ILE A 180 -17.65 -3.16 4.73
CA ILE A 180 -18.63 -2.21 5.23
C ILE A 180 -19.49 -2.88 6.30
N LYS A 181 -19.51 -2.29 7.50
CA LYS A 181 -20.34 -2.70 8.63
C LYS A 181 -21.24 -1.55 9.04
N VAL A 182 -22.50 -1.83 9.30
CA VAL A 182 -23.46 -0.84 9.81
C VAL A 182 -23.94 -1.29 11.18
N THR A 183 -23.81 -0.42 12.16
CA THR A 183 -24.34 -0.61 13.52
C THR A 183 -25.64 0.17 13.69
N SER A 184 -26.50 -0.32 14.58
CA SER A 184 -27.68 0.43 15.00
C SER A 184 -27.32 1.68 15.79
#